data_AF-A0A2I4EWP9-F1
#
_entry.id   AF-A0A2I4EWP9-F1
#
_cell.length_a   1.000
_cell.length_b   1.000
_cell.length_c   1.000
_cell.angle_alpha   90.00
_cell.angle_beta   90.00
_cell.angle_gamma   90.00
#
_symmetry.space_group_name_H-M   'P 1'
#
loop_
_entity.id
_entity.type
_entity.pdbx_description
1 polymer ?
#
loop_
_entity_poly.entity_id
_entity_poly.type
_entity_poly.pdbx_seq_one_letter_code
_entity_poly.pdbx_strand_id
1 'polypeptide(L)'
;MAYSRTTSFFYAYFFIRTLTAMVGEGSINCLALAYVADKVPDGQRASAFGILAGVGSAAFVCGTLVARFLSTAATFQVAAVMSMIAAVYMRVFLKESIPNGDGLRQPMLNGTPHGDLEKTTTQAFKRIPSIGDLICLMKSSTTFSQATVVSFFNGLAEGGIIASLLYFLKARFHFNKNQYADLLLIFGVAGTISQLLFMPMLAPAIGEEKLLSIGLFMSCTNIFFNSIAWSVWVPYAATVFSIFTVFVQPSIRSIVSKQVGPTEQGKSQGCIYGISSLANIVSPLIFSPLTALFLSEEAPFRFPGFSIMCIGFATMIAFIQSIMIWGVPPSHKTDNKQTTEA
;
A
#
# COMPACT_ATOMS: atom_id res chain seq x y z
N MET A 1 -1.53 -22.69 14.13
CA MET A 1 -1.83 -23.07 15.51
C MET A 1 -3.34 -23.15 15.68
N ALA A 2 -3.88 -24.37 15.74
CA ALA A 2 -5.27 -24.69 16.04
C ALA A 2 -5.29 -25.64 17.25
N TYR A 3 -4.62 -25.22 18.33
CA TYR A 3 -4.33 -26.07 19.49
C TYR A 3 -5.55 -26.18 20.44
N SER A 4 -6.45 -25.19 20.42
CA SER A 4 -7.70 -25.20 21.18
C SER A 4 -8.72 -24.24 20.54
N ARG A 5 -9.99 -24.62 20.48
CA ARG A 5 -11.12 -23.76 20.02
C ARG A 5 -11.81 -23.01 21.16
N THR A 6 -11.22 -22.95 22.35
CA THR A 6 -11.78 -22.19 23.47
C THR A 6 -11.77 -20.69 23.20
N THR A 7 -12.81 -19.97 23.65
CA THR A 7 -13.01 -18.53 23.42
C THR A 7 -11.81 -17.68 23.87
N SER A 8 -11.16 -18.02 24.98
CA SER A 8 -9.97 -17.30 25.47
C SER A 8 -8.77 -17.39 24.51
N PHE A 9 -8.56 -18.54 23.88
CA PHE A 9 -7.49 -18.71 22.87
C PHE A 9 -7.79 -17.93 21.59
N PHE A 10 -9.06 -17.81 21.22
CA PHE A 10 -9.48 -16.98 20.09
C PHE A 10 -9.18 -15.50 20.34
N TYR A 11 -9.57 -14.96 21.50
CA TYR A 11 -9.25 -13.57 21.85
C TYR A 11 -7.74 -13.32 21.97
N ALA A 12 -7.00 -14.24 22.61
CA ALA A 12 -5.54 -14.15 22.69
C ALA A 12 -4.89 -14.16 21.29
N TYR A 13 -5.39 -14.99 20.38
CA TYR A 13 -4.92 -15.00 18.99
C TYR A 13 -5.16 -13.68 18.28
N PHE A 14 -6.37 -13.11 18.38
CA PHE A 14 -6.66 -11.81 17.78
C PHE A 14 -5.78 -10.71 18.36
N PHE A 15 -5.57 -10.70 19.67
CA PHE A 15 -4.70 -9.72 20.32
C PHE A 15 -3.25 -9.83 19.84
N ILE A 16 -2.67 -11.04 19.86
CA ILE A 16 -1.29 -11.28 19.39
C ILE A 16 -1.15 -10.96 17.90
N ARG A 17 -2.13 -11.36 17.07
CA ARG A 17 -2.14 -11.06 15.64
C ARG A 17 -2.18 -9.55 15.39
N THR A 18 -3.04 -8.81 16.09
CA THR A 18 -3.13 -7.36 15.96
C THR A 18 -1.81 -6.70 16.35
N LEU A 19 -1.22 -7.08 17.48
CA LEU A 19 0.06 -6.53 17.93
C LEU A 19 1.18 -6.84 16.93
N THR A 20 1.21 -8.06 16.39
CA THR A 20 2.19 -8.49 15.38
C THR A 20 2.01 -7.72 14.07
N ALA A 21 0.77 -7.49 13.62
CA ALA A 21 0.48 -6.71 12.42
C ALA A 21 0.86 -5.23 12.60
N MET A 22 0.62 -4.65 13.79
CA MET A 22 1.01 -3.28 14.10
C MET A 22 2.53 -3.08 14.02
N VAL A 23 3.32 -3.97 14.64
CA VAL A 23 4.78 -3.84 14.68
C VAL A 23 5.44 -4.29 13.38
N GLY A 24 4.98 -5.40 12.80
CA GLY A 24 5.59 -6.00 11.62
C GLY A 24 5.14 -5.32 10.33
N GLU A 25 3.86 -5.45 10.00
CA GLU A 25 3.34 -5.10 8.68
C GLU A 25 3.28 -3.59 8.46
N GLY A 26 2.87 -2.82 9.47
CA GLY A 26 2.78 -1.36 9.37
C GLY A 26 4.14 -0.66 9.41
N SER A 27 4.95 -0.92 10.44
CA SER A 27 6.19 -0.16 10.68
C SER A 27 7.30 -0.51 9.68
N ILE A 28 7.50 -1.79 9.36
CA ILE A 28 8.59 -2.22 8.47
C ILE A 28 8.37 -1.67 7.05
N ASN A 29 7.14 -1.73 6.53
CA ASN A 29 6.82 -1.21 5.20
C ASN A 29 7.02 0.30 5.13
N CYS A 30 6.56 1.07 6.12
CA CYS A 30 6.77 2.51 6.16
C CYS A 30 8.27 2.89 6.21
N LEU A 31 9.05 2.18 7.03
CA LEU A 31 10.50 2.42 7.15
C LEU A 31 11.25 2.04 5.87
N ALA A 32 10.90 0.94 5.24
CA ALA A 32 11.49 0.52 3.96
C ALA A 32 11.20 1.55 2.85
N LEU A 33 9.97 2.07 2.77
CA LEU A 33 9.60 3.12 1.83
C LEU A 33 10.36 4.42 2.08
N ALA A 34 10.49 4.85 3.34
CA ALA A 34 11.26 6.04 3.68
C ALA A 34 12.75 5.87 3.32
N TYR A 35 13.34 4.72 3.64
CA TYR A 35 14.74 4.42 3.33
C TYR A 35 15.02 4.46 1.82
N VAL A 36 14.12 3.90 1.00
CA VAL A 36 14.22 3.97 -0.46
C VAL A 36 14.11 5.42 -0.94
N ALA A 37 13.20 6.22 -0.39
CA ALA A 37 13.06 7.63 -0.74
C ALA A 37 14.34 8.44 -0.47
N ASP A 38 15.00 8.16 0.65
CA ASP A 38 16.20 8.90 1.09
C ASP A 38 17.45 8.56 0.26
N LYS A 39 17.57 7.31 -0.20
CA LYS A 39 18.76 6.83 -0.93
C LYS A 39 18.64 6.94 -2.45
N VAL A 40 17.43 7.00 -3.00
CA VAL A 40 17.21 6.97 -4.45
C VAL A 40 16.91 8.39 -4.98
N PRO A 41 17.57 8.81 -6.07
CA PRO A 41 17.31 10.12 -6.68
C PRO A 41 15.89 10.21 -7.25
N ASP A 42 15.31 11.41 -7.20
CA ASP A 42 13.90 11.69 -7.52
C ASP A 42 13.42 11.05 -8.84
N GLY A 43 14.25 11.07 -9.89
CA GLY A 43 13.89 10.50 -11.21
C GLY A 43 13.73 8.97 -11.25
N GLN A 44 14.27 8.25 -10.28
CA GLN A 44 14.25 6.77 -10.23
C GLN A 44 13.43 6.22 -9.07
N ARG A 45 12.83 7.08 -8.22
CA ARG A 45 12.08 6.65 -7.04
C ARG A 45 10.89 5.77 -7.38
N ALA A 46 10.13 6.10 -8.43
CA ALA A 46 9.00 5.28 -8.88
C ALA A 46 9.44 3.86 -9.27
N SER A 47 10.58 3.73 -9.97
CA SER A 47 11.18 2.43 -10.31
C SER A 47 11.59 1.67 -9.04
N ALA A 48 12.29 2.32 -8.11
CA ALA A 48 12.73 1.69 -6.87
C ALA A 48 11.57 1.25 -5.96
N PHE A 49 10.53 2.08 -5.82
CA PHE A 49 9.29 1.71 -5.14
C PHE A 49 8.58 0.56 -5.83
N GLY A 50 8.60 0.53 -7.17
CA GLY A 50 8.14 -0.59 -7.98
C GLY A 50 8.85 -1.89 -7.64
N ILE A 51 10.18 -1.89 -7.69
CA ILE A 51 10.99 -3.06 -7.38
C ILE A 51 10.72 -3.54 -5.96
N LEU A 52 10.67 -2.62 -4.99
CA LEU A 52 10.35 -2.96 -3.59
C LEU A 52 8.98 -3.64 -3.48
N ALA A 53 7.94 -3.09 -4.12
CA ALA A 53 6.62 -3.70 -4.16
C ALA A 53 6.61 -5.05 -4.90
N GLY A 54 7.38 -5.16 -5.99
CA GLY A 54 7.52 -6.37 -6.79
C GLY A 54 8.19 -7.51 -6.03
N VAL A 55 9.17 -7.22 -5.18
CA VAL A 55 9.75 -8.20 -4.25
C VAL A 55 8.70 -8.68 -3.24
N GLY A 56 7.85 -7.78 -2.75
CA GLY A 56 6.70 -8.15 -1.90
C GLY A 56 5.71 -9.07 -2.60
N SER A 57 5.34 -8.75 -3.85
CA SER A 57 4.49 -9.59 -4.70
C SER A 57 5.12 -10.96 -4.98
N ALA A 58 6.41 -11.01 -5.29
CA ALA A 58 7.14 -12.25 -5.50
C ALA A 58 7.14 -13.11 -4.23
N ALA A 59 7.39 -12.49 -3.07
CA ALA A 59 7.35 -13.17 -1.78
C ALA A 59 5.95 -13.72 -1.46
N PHE A 60 4.89 -12.99 -1.80
CA PHE A 60 3.51 -13.46 -1.66
C PHE A 60 3.23 -14.69 -2.54
N VAL A 61 3.63 -14.67 -3.81
CA VAL A 61 3.48 -15.80 -4.74
C VAL A 61 4.26 -17.01 -4.26
N CYS A 62 5.56 -16.85 -3.98
CA CYS A 62 6.42 -17.92 -3.48
C CYS A 62 5.90 -18.47 -2.15
N GLY A 63 5.50 -17.59 -1.22
CA GLY A 63 4.92 -17.99 0.07
C GLY A 63 3.66 -18.81 -0.08
N THR A 64 2.76 -18.42 -0.98
CA THR A 64 1.51 -19.15 -1.25
C THR A 64 1.77 -20.53 -1.86
N LEU A 65 2.74 -20.63 -2.78
CA LEU A 65 3.13 -21.90 -3.40
C LEU A 65 3.80 -22.83 -2.39
N VAL A 66 4.77 -22.33 -1.62
CA VAL A 66 5.50 -23.08 -0.59
C VAL A 66 4.53 -23.58 0.49
N ALA A 67 3.60 -22.73 0.96
CA ALA A 67 2.59 -23.10 1.95
C ALA A 67 1.65 -24.24 1.49
N ARG A 68 1.56 -24.53 0.19
CA ARG A 68 0.77 -25.67 -0.33
C ARG A 68 1.44 -27.02 -0.10
N PHE A 69 2.76 -27.04 0.05
CA PHE A 69 3.56 -28.27 0.23
C PHE A 69 3.98 -28.50 1.69
N LEU A 70 3.90 -27.48 2.54
CA LEU A 70 4.27 -27.57 3.95
C LEU A 70 3.06 -27.84 4.85
N SER A 71 3.27 -28.63 5.89
CA SER A 71 2.31 -28.76 6.98
C SER A 71 2.20 -27.45 7.75
N THR A 72 1.07 -27.19 8.40
CA THR A 72 0.86 -25.94 9.15
C THR A 72 1.96 -25.68 10.18
N ALA A 73 2.46 -26.71 10.88
CA ALA A 73 3.54 -26.58 11.86
C ALA A 73 4.88 -26.21 11.19
N ALA A 74 5.21 -26.89 10.08
CA ALA A 74 6.43 -26.62 9.33
C ALA A 74 6.43 -25.22 8.70
N THR A 75 5.29 -24.72 8.23
CA THR A 75 5.15 -23.35 7.71
C THR A 75 5.53 -22.30 8.77
N PHE A 76 5.10 -22.48 10.03
CA PHE A 76 5.49 -21.56 11.11
C PHE A 76 6.98 -21.63 11.44
N GLN A 77 7.57 -22.84 11.46
CA GLN A 77 9.00 -23.01 11.72
C GLN A 77 9.84 -22.35 10.62
N VAL A 78 9.50 -22.58 9.35
CA VAL A 78 10.19 -21.97 8.20
C VAL A 78 10.04 -20.45 8.23
N ALA A 79 8.84 -19.92 8.51
CA ALA A 79 8.62 -18.47 8.62
C ALA A 79 9.46 -17.84 9.74
N ALA A 80 9.57 -18.50 10.90
CA ALA A 80 10.39 -18.03 12.01
C ALA A 80 11.89 -18.01 11.67
N VAL A 81 12.40 -19.08 11.04
CA VAL A 81 13.80 -19.15 10.61
C VAL A 81 14.10 -18.09 9.56
N MET A 82 13.23 -17.92 8.55
CA MET A 82 13.39 -16.89 7.53
C MET A 82 13.34 -15.48 8.11
N SER A 83 12.47 -15.22 9.08
CA SER A 83 12.41 -13.93 9.78
C SER A 83 13.69 -13.64 10.58
N MET A 84 14.25 -14.65 11.26
CA MET A 84 15.51 -14.52 11.99
C MET A 84 16.69 -14.25 11.04
N ILE A 85 16.76 -14.95 9.90
CA ILE A 85 17.76 -14.70 8.85
C ILE A 85 17.62 -13.27 8.31
N ALA A 86 16.40 -12.83 8.02
CA ALA A 86 16.14 -11.47 7.54
C ALA A 86 16.56 -10.41 8.56
N ALA A 87 16.30 -10.63 9.86
CA ALA A 87 16.71 -9.71 10.93
C ALA A 87 18.24 -9.62 11.06
N VAL A 88 18.94 -10.76 10.99
CA VAL A 88 20.42 -10.80 10.99
C VAL A 88 20.96 -10.10 9.75
N TYR A 89 20.38 -10.36 8.58
CA TYR A 89 20.77 -9.72 7.33
C TYR A 89 20.61 -8.21 7.39
N MET A 90 19.45 -7.70 7.84
CA MET A 90 19.24 -6.26 8.02
C MET A 90 20.27 -5.66 8.99
N ARG A 91 20.58 -6.34 10.10
CA ARG A 91 21.54 -5.85 11.09
C ARG A 91 22.98 -5.76 10.55
N VAL A 92 23.37 -6.67 9.66
CA VAL A 92 24.74 -6.73 9.13
C VAL A 92 24.92 -5.82 7.91
N PHE A 93 23.95 -5.78 7.00
CA PHE A 93 24.11 -5.16 5.69
C PHE A 93 23.39 -3.82 5.51
N LEU A 94 22.37 -3.52 6.32
CA LEU A 94 21.63 -2.26 6.18
C LEU A 94 22.43 -1.11 6.81
N LYS A 95 23.04 -0.29 5.97
CA LYS A 95 23.75 0.92 6.40
C LYS A 95 22.73 1.97 6.84
N GLU A 96 22.90 2.55 8.03
CA GLU A 96 22.01 3.62 8.49
C GLU A 96 21.92 4.77 7.48
N SER A 97 20.70 5.26 7.23
CA SER A 97 20.42 6.29 6.23
C SER A 97 20.82 7.71 6.66
N ILE A 98 21.65 7.86 7.69
CA ILE A 98 21.97 9.20 8.21
C ILE A 98 22.85 9.94 7.19
N PRO A 99 22.44 11.13 6.71
CA PRO A 99 23.30 12.00 5.94
C PRO A 99 24.52 12.39 6.79
N ASN A 100 25.72 12.14 6.28
CA ASN A 100 26.94 12.76 6.75
C ASN A 100 26.80 14.28 6.54
N GLY A 101 26.33 14.98 7.55
CA GLY A 101 26.16 16.43 7.55
C GLY A 101 25.91 16.90 8.98
N ASP A 102 26.78 17.79 9.43
CA ASP A 102 27.02 18.27 10.80
C ASP A 102 25.84 18.95 11.53
N GLY A 103 24.58 18.71 11.10
CA GLY A 103 23.35 19.22 11.71
C GLY A 103 22.49 18.16 12.39
N LEU A 104 22.83 16.87 12.28
CA LEU A 104 22.03 15.75 12.77
C LEU A 104 22.34 15.30 14.21
N ARG A 105 23.17 16.06 14.94
CA ARG A 105 23.45 15.80 16.36
C ARG A 105 22.30 16.13 17.32
N GLN A 106 21.08 16.32 16.83
CA GLN A 106 19.89 16.30 17.69
C GLN A 106 18.77 15.51 17.05
N PRO A 107 18.84 14.18 17.16
CA PRO A 107 17.77 13.52 17.93
C PRO A 107 18.26 12.31 18.75
N MET A 108 17.60 12.09 19.89
CA MET A 108 17.45 10.82 20.64
C MET A 108 18.46 10.41 21.72
N LEU A 109 19.72 10.86 21.75
CA LEU A 109 20.61 10.58 22.90
C LEU A 109 21.72 11.63 23.05
N ASN A 110 21.48 12.66 23.86
CA ASN A 110 22.57 13.26 24.63
C ASN A 110 22.28 12.91 26.09
N GLY A 111 23.01 11.92 26.59
CA GLY A 111 23.09 11.67 28.02
C GLY A 111 23.89 12.79 28.67
N THR A 112 23.27 13.51 29.59
CA THR A 112 23.92 13.69 30.89
C THR A 112 23.71 12.38 31.66
N PRO A 113 24.77 11.78 32.21
CA PRO A 113 24.64 10.51 32.92
C PRO A 113 24.08 10.80 34.31
N HIS A 114 22.77 10.65 34.49
CA HIS A 114 22.19 10.09 35.71
C HIS A 114 20.67 9.98 35.64
N GLY A 115 20.19 8.78 36.00
CA GLY A 115 18.88 8.47 36.59
C GLY A 115 17.66 9.12 35.96
N ASP A 116 16.89 8.34 35.19
CA ASP A 116 15.40 8.31 35.23
C ASP A 116 14.88 7.60 33.97
N LEU A 117 14.85 6.27 34.00
CA LEU A 117 14.30 5.41 32.93
C LEU A 117 12.76 5.51 32.81
N GLU A 118 12.09 6.25 33.71
CA GLU A 118 10.63 6.35 33.78
C GLU A 118 10.04 7.54 32.99
N LYS A 119 10.84 8.55 32.61
CA LYS A 119 10.34 9.77 31.95
C LYS A 119 10.44 9.75 30.41
N THR A 120 11.13 8.77 29.83
CA THR A 120 11.47 8.73 28.39
C THR A 120 10.27 8.32 27.51
N THR A 121 9.40 7.44 28.01
CA THR A 121 8.20 6.97 27.27
C THR A 121 7.19 8.10 27.04
N THR A 122 7.10 9.04 27.99
CA THR A 122 6.14 10.15 27.96
C THR A 122 6.52 11.23 26.95
N GLN A 123 7.81 11.40 26.66
CA GLN A 123 8.30 12.41 25.70
C GLN A 123 8.25 11.93 24.24
N ALA A 124 8.39 10.62 24.00
CA ALA A 124 8.16 10.02 22.69
C ALA A 124 6.69 10.14 22.24
N PHE A 125 5.75 9.97 23.17
CA PHE A 125 4.32 10.17 22.92
C PHE A 125 3.94 11.64 22.66
N LYS A 126 4.66 12.61 23.26
CA LYS A 126 4.43 14.05 23.06
C LYS A 126 4.88 14.60 21.71
N ARG A 127 5.64 13.84 20.90
CA ARG A 127 6.12 14.24 19.56
C ARG A 127 5.54 13.41 18.42
N ILE A 128 4.44 12.70 18.65
CA ILE A 128 3.58 12.23 17.57
C ILE A 128 3.04 13.49 16.88
N PRO A 129 3.24 13.69 15.56
CA PRO A 129 2.70 14.86 14.88
C PRO A 129 1.19 14.95 15.14
N SER A 130 0.74 16.13 15.54
CA SER A 130 -0.68 16.35 15.82
C SER A 130 -1.48 16.10 14.54
N ILE A 131 -2.74 15.67 14.67
CA ILE A 131 -3.65 15.57 13.53
C ILE A 131 -3.72 16.92 12.79
N GLY A 132 -3.60 18.04 13.52
CA GLY A 132 -3.50 19.38 12.93
C GLY A 132 -2.25 19.58 12.07
N ASP A 133 -1.10 19.05 12.48
CA ASP A 133 0.16 19.13 11.72
C ASP A 133 0.09 18.27 10.45
N LEU A 134 -0.56 17.11 10.53
CA LEU A 134 -0.81 16.24 9.37
C LEU A 134 -1.77 16.89 8.37
N ILE A 135 -2.82 17.56 8.85
CA ILE A 135 -3.76 18.31 8.00
C ILE A 135 -3.06 19.52 7.37
N CYS A 136 -2.17 20.20 8.10
CA CYS A 136 -1.38 21.30 7.58
C CYS A 136 -0.41 20.82 6.50
N LEU A 137 0.27 19.69 6.73
CA LEU A 137 1.12 19.02 5.75
C LEU A 137 0.32 18.57 4.52
N MET A 138 -0.90 18.08 4.70
CA MET A 138 -1.81 17.74 3.60
C MET A 138 -2.19 18.95 2.74
N LYS A 139 -2.31 20.13 3.36
CA LYS A 139 -2.66 21.39 2.68
C LYS A 139 -1.44 22.17 2.19
N SER A 140 -0.22 21.72 2.47
CA SER A 140 1.00 22.45 2.14
C SER A 140 1.22 22.55 0.63
N SER A 141 0.81 21.51 -0.12
CA SER A 141 0.92 21.44 -1.57
C SER A 141 -0.36 20.87 -2.18
N THR A 142 -0.84 21.50 -3.24
CA THR A 142 -1.99 21.02 -4.03
C THR A 142 -1.77 19.58 -4.51
N THR A 143 -0.55 19.23 -4.93
CA THR A 143 -0.21 17.88 -5.39
C THR A 143 -0.26 16.86 -4.26
N PHE A 144 0.16 17.23 -3.05
CA PHE A 144 0.07 16.34 -1.89
C PHE A 144 -1.40 16.10 -1.48
N SER A 145 -2.21 17.15 -1.47
CA SER A 145 -3.65 17.05 -1.21
C SER A 145 -4.34 16.13 -2.22
N GLN A 146 -4.06 16.30 -3.52
CA GLN A 146 -4.57 15.43 -4.57
C GLN A 146 -4.10 13.98 -4.40
N ALA A 147 -2.81 13.76 -4.14
CA ALA A 147 -2.27 12.41 -3.90
C ALA A 147 -2.93 11.73 -2.68
N THR A 148 -3.30 12.52 -1.66
CA THR A 148 -4.03 12.05 -0.49
C THR A 148 -5.45 11.60 -0.85
N VAL A 149 -6.18 12.39 -1.64
CA VAL A 149 -7.52 12.02 -2.13
C VAL A 149 -7.44 10.76 -3.00
N VAL A 150 -6.48 10.69 -3.91
CA VAL A 150 -6.22 9.50 -4.74
C VAL A 150 -5.97 8.27 -3.86
N SER A 151 -5.13 8.41 -2.82
CA SER A 151 -4.79 7.32 -1.90
C SER A 151 -5.99 6.84 -1.08
N PHE A 152 -6.87 7.76 -0.65
CA PHE A 152 -8.11 7.42 0.04
C PHE A 152 -9.03 6.61 -0.86
N PHE A 153 -9.35 7.10 -2.05
CA PHE A 153 -10.26 6.41 -2.97
C PHE A 153 -9.66 5.09 -3.50
N ASN A 154 -8.34 5.03 -3.70
CA ASN A 154 -7.67 3.79 -4.07
C ASN A 154 -7.72 2.75 -2.92
N GLY A 155 -7.48 3.17 -1.67
CA GLY A 155 -7.64 2.28 -0.51
C GLY A 155 -9.08 1.85 -0.29
N LEU A 156 -10.04 2.75 -0.54
CA LEU A 156 -11.47 2.43 -0.51
C LEU A 156 -11.82 1.38 -1.57
N ALA A 157 -11.27 1.52 -2.79
CA ALA A 157 -11.51 0.57 -3.87
C ALA A 157 -10.89 -0.80 -3.59
N GLU A 158 -9.64 -0.82 -3.13
CA GLU A 158 -8.89 -2.04 -2.80
C GLU A 158 -9.63 -2.89 -1.74
N GLY A 159 -10.00 -2.27 -0.61
CA GLY A 159 -10.77 -2.95 0.43
C GLY A 159 -12.13 -3.43 -0.06
N GLY A 160 -12.72 -2.73 -1.02
CA GLY A 160 -14.04 -3.03 -1.58
C GLY A 160 -13.96 -4.25 -2.48
N ILE A 161 -12.95 -4.32 -3.34
CA ILE A 161 -12.71 -5.49 -4.18
C ILE A 161 -12.46 -6.73 -3.33
N ILE A 162 -11.62 -6.64 -2.30
CA ILE A 162 -11.37 -7.76 -1.38
C ILE A 162 -12.67 -8.21 -0.70
N ALA A 163 -13.51 -7.26 -0.27
CA ALA A 163 -14.76 -7.53 0.42
C ALA A 163 -15.90 -8.04 -0.49
N SER A 164 -15.93 -7.66 -1.77
CA SER A 164 -17.06 -7.93 -2.67
C SER A 164 -16.78 -8.99 -3.73
N LEU A 165 -15.58 -8.99 -4.33
CA LEU A 165 -15.29 -9.78 -5.54
C LEU A 165 -15.39 -11.29 -5.27
N LEU A 166 -14.84 -11.77 -4.16
CA LEU A 166 -14.86 -13.20 -3.85
C LEU A 166 -16.29 -13.73 -3.67
N TYR A 167 -17.15 -12.97 -2.99
CA TYR A 167 -18.57 -13.32 -2.80
C TYR A 167 -19.35 -13.25 -4.11
N PHE A 168 -19.10 -12.22 -4.92
CA PHE A 168 -19.72 -12.10 -6.24
C PHE A 168 -19.37 -13.29 -7.15
N LEU A 169 -18.08 -13.66 -7.23
CA LEU A 169 -17.64 -14.82 -8.01
C LEU A 169 -18.22 -16.14 -7.46
N LYS A 170 -18.40 -16.24 -6.13
CA LYS A 170 -19.07 -17.39 -5.49
C LYS A 170 -20.51 -17.50 -5.94
N ALA A 171 -21.26 -16.40 -5.84
CA ALA A 171 -22.70 -16.38 -6.06
C ALA A 171 -23.06 -16.49 -7.55
N ARG A 172 -22.27 -15.85 -8.43
CA ARG A 172 -22.54 -15.81 -9.87
C ARG A 172 -22.03 -17.05 -10.60
N PHE A 173 -20.87 -17.57 -10.22
CA PHE A 173 -20.14 -18.58 -10.99
C PHE A 173 -19.80 -19.84 -10.18
N HIS A 174 -20.22 -19.92 -8.92
CA HIS A 174 -19.93 -21.04 -8.02
C HIS A 174 -18.44 -21.35 -7.89
N PHE A 175 -17.60 -20.30 -7.86
CA PHE A 175 -16.14 -20.48 -7.76
C PHE A 175 -15.76 -21.40 -6.59
N ASN A 176 -14.91 -22.38 -6.91
CA ASN A 176 -14.33 -23.28 -5.93
C ASN A 176 -13.00 -22.74 -5.41
N LYS A 177 -12.44 -23.38 -4.37
CA LYS A 177 -11.18 -22.98 -3.74
C LYS A 177 -10.01 -22.90 -4.74
N ASN A 178 -9.95 -23.81 -5.72
CA ASN A 178 -8.87 -23.84 -6.70
C ASN A 178 -8.98 -22.64 -7.65
N GLN A 179 -10.18 -22.31 -8.14
CA GLN A 179 -10.37 -21.15 -9.03
C GLN A 179 -9.99 -19.83 -8.37
N TYR A 180 -10.29 -19.66 -7.08
CA TYR A 180 -9.82 -18.50 -6.31
C TYR A 180 -8.29 -18.48 -6.19
N ALA A 181 -7.68 -19.63 -5.88
CA ALA A 181 -6.24 -19.73 -5.79
C ALA A 181 -5.55 -19.44 -7.13
N ASP A 182 -6.10 -19.93 -8.24
CA ASP A 182 -5.60 -19.70 -9.59
C ASP A 182 -5.67 -18.20 -9.94
N LEU A 183 -6.79 -17.54 -9.64
CA LEU A 183 -6.95 -16.11 -9.91
C LEU A 183 -5.97 -15.26 -9.08
N LEU A 184 -5.81 -15.56 -7.79
CA LEU A 184 -4.84 -14.88 -6.91
C LEU A 184 -3.40 -15.13 -7.35
N LEU A 185 -3.08 -16.34 -7.81
CA LEU A 185 -1.77 -16.70 -8.32
C LEU A 185 -1.45 -15.94 -9.62
N ILE A 186 -2.40 -15.89 -10.56
CA ILE A 186 -2.26 -15.13 -11.80
C ILE A 186 -2.04 -13.65 -11.49
N PHE A 187 -2.84 -13.07 -10.59
CA PHE A 187 -2.67 -11.68 -10.16
C PHE A 187 -1.30 -11.43 -9.52
N GLY A 188 -0.85 -12.33 -8.63
CA GLY A 188 0.45 -12.21 -7.99
C GLY A 188 1.64 -12.34 -8.95
N VAL A 189 1.58 -13.28 -9.90
CA VAL A 189 2.63 -13.46 -10.92
C VAL A 189 2.66 -12.27 -11.87
N ALA A 190 1.50 -11.83 -12.36
CA ALA A 190 1.38 -10.65 -13.21
C ALA A 190 1.89 -9.39 -12.49
N GLY A 191 1.52 -9.22 -11.22
CA GLY A 191 1.99 -8.13 -10.37
C GLY A 191 3.50 -8.15 -10.16
N THR A 192 4.07 -9.34 -9.91
CA THR A 192 5.52 -9.54 -9.75
C THR A 192 6.29 -9.16 -11.00
N ILE A 193 5.90 -9.71 -12.16
CA ILE A 193 6.53 -9.39 -13.45
C ILE A 193 6.42 -7.90 -13.73
N SER A 194 5.23 -7.33 -13.49
CA SER A 194 4.99 -5.93 -13.79
C SER A 194 5.79 -4.98 -12.92
N GLN A 195 5.82 -5.21 -11.62
CA GLN A 195 6.53 -4.36 -10.68
C GLN A 195 8.06 -4.51 -10.78
N LEU A 196 8.58 -5.70 -11.11
CA LEU A 196 10.02 -5.94 -11.24
C LEU A 196 10.60 -5.56 -12.61
N LEU A 197 9.83 -5.72 -13.69
CA LEU A 197 10.31 -5.50 -15.06
C LEU A 197 9.70 -4.27 -15.71
N PHE A 198 8.36 -4.14 -15.70
CA PHE A 198 7.68 -3.07 -16.41
C PHE A 198 7.77 -1.73 -15.67
N MET A 199 7.66 -1.69 -14.33
CA MET A 199 7.76 -0.44 -13.58
C MET A 199 9.12 0.24 -13.80
N PRO A 200 10.28 -0.46 -13.67
CA PRO A 200 11.59 0.17 -13.89
C PRO A 200 11.81 0.67 -15.31
N MET A 201 11.19 0.02 -16.30
CA MET A 201 11.28 0.42 -17.70
C MET A 201 10.36 1.61 -18.03
N LEU A 202 9.11 1.58 -17.56
CA LEU A 202 8.08 2.55 -17.94
C LEU A 202 8.14 3.83 -17.11
N ALA A 203 8.50 3.75 -15.82
CA ALA A 203 8.58 4.91 -14.95
C ALA A 203 9.51 6.03 -15.47
N PRO A 204 10.77 5.76 -15.88
CA PRO A 204 11.65 6.80 -16.41
C PRO A 204 11.24 7.29 -17.82
N ALA A 205 10.53 6.46 -18.60
CA ALA A 205 10.13 6.79 -19.97
C ALA A 205 8.86 7.65 -20.04
N ILE A 206 7.86 7.35 -19.21
CA ILE A 206 6.51 7.93 -19.30
C ILE A 206 6.28 9.00 -18.20
N GLY A 207 7.01 8.91 -17.09
CA GLY A 207 6.77 9.72 -15.90
C GLY A 207 5.71 9.10 -14.99
N GLU A 208 5.84 9.36 -13.69
CA GLU A 208 5.04 8.73 -12.63
C GLU A 208 3.61 9.25 -12.52
N GLU A 209 3.35 10.52 -12.86
CA GLU A 209 2.01 11.12 -12.87
C GLU A 209 1.13 10.50 -13.98
N LYS A 210 1.72 10.31 -15.15
CA LYS A 210 1.07 9.62 -16.27
C LYS A 210 0.89 8.13 -15.96
N LEU A 211 1.91 7.49 -15.38
CA LEU A 211 1.83 6.08 -15.01
C LEU A 211 0.76 5.83 -13.92
N LEU A 212 0.62 6.76 -12.96
CA LEU A 212 -0.47 6.76 -11.98
C LEU A 212 -1.84 6.80 -12.69
N SER A 213 -2.01 7.74 -13.62
CA SER A 213 -3.28 7.90 -14.35
C SER A 213 -3.60 6.69 -15.22
N ILE A 214 -2.61 6.11 -15.91
CA ILE A 214 -2.77 4.86 -16.68
C ILE A 214 -3.17 3.70 -15.76
N GLY A 215 -2.49 3.54 -14.62
CA GLY A 215 -2.80 2.48 -13.65
C GLY A 215 -4.21 2.58 -13.09
N LEU A 216 -4.66 3.80 -12.74
CA LEU A 216 -6.01 4.06 -12.25
C LEU A 216 -7.09 3.87 -13.33
N PHE A 217 -6.81 4.27 -14.57
CA PHE A 217 -7.70 4.00 -15.69
C PHE A 217 -7.89 2.50 -15.91
N MET A 218 -6.79 1.74 -15.97
CA MET A 218 -6.83 0.29 -16.11
C MET A 218 -7.51 -0.39 -14.91
N SER A 219 -7.36 0.17 -13.70
CA SER A 219 -8.06 -0.30 -12.50
C SER A 219 -9.57 -0.09 -12.64
N CYS A 220 -9.98 1.10 -13.07
CA CYS A 220 -11.37 1.42 -13.36
C CYS A 220 -11.97 0.43 -14.38
N THR A 221 -11.29 0.20 -15.51
CA THR A 221 -11.71 -0.77 -16.53
C THR A 221 -11.78 -2.18 -15.98
N ASN A 222 -10.78 -2.64 -15.22
CA ASN A 222 -10.76 -3.96 -14.58
C ASN A 222 -11.99 -4.17 -13.69
N ILE A 223 -12.31 -3.18 -12.86
CA ILE A 223 -13.41 -3.27 -11.89
C ILE A 223 -14.76 -3.27 -12.61
N PHE A 224 -14.95 -2.42 -13.62
CA PHE A 224 -16.18 -2.43 -14.43
C PHE A 224 -16.36 -3.74 -15.21
N PHE A 225 -15.28 -4.29 -15.78
CA PHE A 225 -15.35 -5.60 -16.44
C PHE A 225 -15.74 -6.73 -15.48
N ASN A 226 -15.18 -6.72 -14.26
CA ASN A 226 -15.56 -7.69 -13.23
C ASN A 226 -17.02 -7.51 -12.78
N SER A 227 -17.52 -6.28 -12.71
CA SER A 227 -18.90 -5.98 -12.34
C SER A 227 -19.92 -6.56 -13.32
N ILE A 228 -19.64 -6.50 -14.63
CA ILE A 228 -20.55 -6.97 -15.69
C ILE A 228 -20.19 -8.40 -16.13
N ALA A 229 -19.40 -9.14 -15.34
CA ALA A 229 -18.95 -10.47 -15.74
C ALA A 229 -20.13 -11.39 -16.10
N TRP A 230 -20.21 -11.77 -17.38
CA TRP A 230 -21.25 -12.65 -17.91
C TRP A 230 -20.82 -14.11 -17.95
N SER A 231 -19.51 -14.37 -17.88
CA SER A 231 -18.94 -15.72 -17.95
C SER A 231 -17.74 -15.87 -17.02
N VAL A 232 -17.43 -17.13 -16.68
CA VAL A 232 -16.36 -17.55 -15.77
C VAL A 232 -14.98 -17.09 -16.22
N TRP A 233 -14.76 -16.95 -17.54
CA TRP A 233 -13.46 -16.52 -18.09
C TRP A 233 -13.24 -15.01 -17.99
N VAL A 234 -14.29 -14.20 -17.82
CA VAL A 234 -14.19 -12.73 -17.81
C VAL A 234 -13.30 -12.20 -16.68
N PRO A 235 -13.44 -12.67 -15.42
CA PRO A 235 -12.51 -12.30 -14.35
C PRO A 235 -11.05 -12.65 -14.66
N TYR A 236 -10.80 -13.79 -15.32
CA TYR A 236 -9.45 -14.19 -15.73
C TYR A 236 -8.93 -13.26 -16.83
N ALA A 237 -9.73 -12.93 -17.85
CA ALA A 237 -9.32 -11.98 -18.88
C ALA A 237 -9.10 -10.57 -18.30
N ALA A 238 -9.90 -10.16 -17.32
CA ALA A 238 -9.75 -8.87 -16.66
C ALA A 238 -8.39 -8.74 -15.95
N THR A 239 -7.76 -9.84 -15.53
CA THR A 239 -6.42 -9.80 -14.90
C THR A 239 -5.33 -9.21 -15.80
N VAL A 240 -5.53 -9.17 -17.13
CA VAL A 240 -4.62 -8.47 -18.04
C VAL A 240 -4.49 -6.99 -17.67
N PHE A 241 -5.59 -6.35 -17.26
CA PHE A 241 -5.56 -4.96 -16.79
C PHE A 241 -4.79 -4.80 -15.48
N SER A 242 -4.76 -5.84 -14.64
CA SER A 242 -4.05 -5.82 -13.35
C SER A 242 -2.54 -5.62 -13.49
N ILE A 243 -1.97 -5.92 -14.66
CA ILE A 243 -0.58 -5.61 -14.98
C ILE A 243 -0.29 -4.11 -14.79
N PHE A 244 -1.23 -3.23 -15.09
CA PHE A 244 -1.06 -1.79 -14.94
C PHE A 244 -1.54 -1.26 -13.58
N THR A 245 -2.51 -1.92 -12.95
CA THR A 245 -3.07 -1.46 -11.66
C THR A 245 -2.01 -1.47 -10.54
N VAL A 246 -1.05 -2.39 -10.62
CA VAL A 246 0.02 -2.53 -9.62
C VAL A 246 1.02 -1.38 -9.61
N PHE A 247 0.97 -0.47 -10.59
CA PHE A 247 1.79 0.74 -10.64
C PHE A 247 1.25 1.88 -9.78
N VAL A 248 -0.05 1.86 -9.47
CA VAL A 248 -0.72 2.97 -8.76
C VAL A 248 -0.03 3.27 -7.43
N GLN A 249 0.23 2.24 -6.62
CA GLN A 249 0.86 2.40 -5.31
C GLN A 249 2.28 2.98 -5.42
N PRO A 250 3.25 2.36 -6.15
CA PRO A 250 4.56 2.96 -6.37
C PRO A 250 4.56 4.39 -6.90
N SER A 251 3.66 4.72 -7.83
CA SER A 251 3.57 6.08 -8.39
C SER A 251 3.09 7.10 -7.36
N ILE A 252 2.06 6.79 -6.57
CA ILE A 252 1.61 7.64 -5.45
C ILE A 252 2.77 7.91 -4.49
N ARG A 253 3.49 6.85 -4.11
CA ARG A 253 4.62 6.94 -3.17
C ARG A 253 5.73 7.83 -3.72
N SER A 254 6.04 7.70 -5.01
CA SER A 254 7.05 8.52 -5.68
C SER A 254 6.65 9.99 -5.74
N ILE A 255 5.42 10.29 -6.19
CA ILE A 255 4.90 11.66 -6.27
C ILE A 255 4.95 12.33 -4.90
N VAL A 256 4.46 11.65 -3.87
CA VAL A 256 4.47 12.14 -2.49
C VAL A 256 5.90 12.41 -2.00
N SER A 257 6.84 11.53 -2.33
CA SER A 257 8.25 11.71 -1.92
C SER A 257 8.90 12.96 -2.53
N LYS A 258 8.43 13.45 -3.68
CA LYS A 258 8.98 14.64 -4.33
C LYS A 258 8.42 15.95 -3.77
N GLN A 259 7.27 15.87 -3.08
CA GLN A 259 6.59 17.04 -2.53
C GLN A 259 7.07 17.42 -1.11
N VAL A 260 7.98 16.63 -0.53
CA VAL A 260 8.40 16.76 0.87
C VAL A 260 9.92 16.71 0.99
N GLY A 261 10.47 17.37 2.01
CA GLY A 261 11.90 17.35 2.29
C GLY A 261 12.39 15.97 2.76
N PRO A 262 13.72 15.70 2.71
CA PRO A 262 14.30 14.44 3.18
C PRO A 262 13.94 14.10 4.64
N THR A 263 13.82 15.12 5.49
CA THR A 263 13.48 14.97 6.91
C THR A 263 12.00 14.63 7.17
N GLU A 264 11.15 14.70 6.15
CA GLU A 264 9.70 14.52 6.25
C GLU A 264 9.18 13.29 5.47
N GLN A 265 10.07 12.53 4.83
CA GLN A 265 9.72 11.33 4.05
C GLN A 265 8.98 10.29 4.90
N GLY A 266 9.47 9.96 6.09
CA GLY A 266 8.80 8.99 6.97
C GLY A 266 7.40 9.43 7.39
N LYS A 267 7.22 10.72 7.72
CA LYS A 267 5.93 11.28 8.16
C LYS A 267 4.90 11.29 7.04
N SER A 268 5.30 11.75 5.85
CA SER A 268 4.44 11.82 4.68
C SER A 268 4.02 10.44 4.15
N GLN A 269 4.97 9.51 4.02
CA GLN A 269 4.67 8.13 3.60
C GLN A 269 3.77 7.42 4.61
N GLY A 270 4.03 7.62 5.91
CA GLY A 270 3.17 7.14 6.99
C GLY A 270 1.76 7.74 6.92
N CYS A 271 1.62 9.03 6.65
CA CYS A 271 0.33 9.70 6.50
C CYS A 271 -0.48 9.11 5.34
N ILE A 272 0.11 8.98 4.15
CA ILE A 272 -0.55 8.39 2.99
C ILE A 272 -0.94 6.92 3.22
N TYR A 273 -0.07 6.15 3.86
CA TYR A 273 -0.37 4.77 4.24
C TYR A 273 -1.53 4.70 5.25
N GLY A 274 -1.53 5.57 6.26
CA GLY A 274 -2.61 5.66 7.26
C GLY A 274 -3.96 6.01 6.63
N ILE A 275 -3.99 6.93 5.67
CA ILE A 275 -5.22 7.34 4.97
C ILE A 275 -5.76 6.19 4.11
N SER A 276 -4.89 5.51 3.37
CA SER A 276 -5.27 4.32 2.61
C SER A 276 -5.76 3.18 3.52
N SER A 277 -5.13 3.00 4.69
CA SER A 277 -5.55 2.02 5.69
C SER A 277 -6.91 2.36 6.30
N LEU A 278 -7.18 3.63 6.60
CA LEU A 278 -8.47 4.07 7.10
C LEU A 278 -9.57 3.82 6.07
N ALA A 279 -9.30 4.14 4.80
CA ALA A 279 -10.22 3.86 3.70
C ALA A 279 -10.49 2.36 3.54
N ASN A 280 -9.46 1.52 3.67
CA ASN A 280 -9.59 0.06 3.67
C ASN A 280 -10.44 -0.46 4.84
N ILE A 281 -10.43 0.18 6.01
CA ILE A 281 -11.30 -0.19 7.15
C ILE A 281 -12.76 0.19 6.86
N VAL A 282 -12.99 1.39 6.31
CA VAL A 282 -14.33 1.89 5.98
C VAL A 282 -14.95 1.09 4.83
N SER A 283 -14.13 0.62 3.90
CA SER A 283 -14.59 0.02 2.66
C SER A 283 -15.50 -1.22 2.83
N PRO A 284 -15.12 -2.27 3.58
CA PRO A 284 -16.01 -3.41 3.83
C PRO A 284 -17.31 -3.03 4.54
N LEU A 285 -17.32 -1.98 5.36
CA LEU A 285 -18.54 -1.52 6.05
C LEU A 285 -19.58 -0.97 5.08
N ILE A 286 -19.13 -0.43 3.95
CA ILE A 286 -20.00 0.09 2.88
C ILE A 286 -20.34 -1.02 1.88
N PHE A 287 -19.33 -1.71 1.34
CA PHE A 287 -19.52 -2.61 0.22
C PHE A 287 -19.97 -4.02 0.60
N SER A 288 -19.68 -4.51 1.81
CA SER A 288 -20.13 -5.87 2.19
C SER A 288 -21.66 -5.93 2.34
N PRO A 289 -22.33 -5.02 3.06
CA PRO A 289 -23.80 -5.00 3.12
C PRO A 289 -24.43 -4.76 1.75
N LEU A 290 -23.83 -3.89 0.94
CA LEU A 290 -24.30 -3.64 -0.43
C LEU A 290 -24.20 -4.89 -1.31
N THR A 291 -23.09 -5.63 -1.20
CA THR A 291 -22.91 -6.91 -1.89
C THR A 291 -23.93 -7.94 -1.40
N ALA A 292 -24.16 -8.03 -0.09
CA ALA A 292 -25.15 -8.94 0.48
C ALA A 292 -26.57 -8.64 -0.05
N LEU A 293 -26.97 -7.37 -0.10
CA LEU A 293 -28.27 -6.94 -0.61
C LEU A 293 -28.45 -7.31 -2.09
N PHE A 294 -27.47 -7.01 -2.95
CA PHE A 294 -27.57 -7.26 -4.39
C PHE A 294 -27.35 -8.73 -4.79
N LEU A 295 -26.85 -9.56 -3.87
CA LEU A 295 -26.81 -11.02 -4.01
C LEU A 295 -28.06 -11.71 -3.42
N SER A 296 -28.87 -11.01 -2.64
CA SER A 296 -30.09 -11.54 -2.04
C SER A 296 -31.29 -11.48 -3.00
N GLU A 297 -32.36 -12.19 -2.65
CA GLU A 297 -33.64 -12.12 -3.39
C GLU A 297 -34.37 -10.78 -3.21
N GLU A 298 -33.98 -9.98 -2.21
CA GLU A 298 -34.57 -8.67 -1.87
C GLU A 298 -33.99 -7.51 -2.69
N ALA A 299 -33.16 -7.79 -3.70
CA ALA A 299 -32.50 -6.75 -4.49
C ALA A 299 -33.53 -5.87 -5.23
N PRO A 300 -33.43 -4.53 -5.13
CA PRO A 300 -34.39 -3.62 -5.78
C PRO A 300 -34.35 -3.71 -7.32
N PHE A 301 -33.23 -4.19 -7.88
CA PHE A 301 -33.11 -4.54 -9.29
C PHE A 301 -32.08 -5.67 -9.47
N ARG A 302 -32.23 -6.44 -10.55
CA ARG A 302 -31.36 -7.62 -10.82
C ARG A 302 -30.00 -7.20 -11.39
N PHE A 303 -29.07 -6.84 -10.51
CA PHE A 303 -27.68 -6.64 -10.89
C PHE A 303 -26.70 -7.07 -9.78
N PRO A 304 -26.26 -8.34 -9.77
CA PRO A 304 -25.37 -8.89 -8.74
C PRO A 304 -24.01 -8.17 -8.62
N GLY A 305 -23.54 -7.55 -9.71
CA GLY A 305 -22.28 -6.81 -9.77
C GLY A 305 -22.36 -5.37 -9.26
N PHE A 306 -23.53 -4.90 -8.80
CA PHE A 306 -23.73 -3.48 -8.48
C PHE A 306 -22.73 -2.95 -7.45
N SER A 307 -22.45 -3.69 -6.38
CA SER A 307 -21.45 -3.27 -5.39
C SER A 307 -20.05 -3.07 -6.02
N ILE A 308 -19.64 -3.97 -6.93
CA ILE A 308 -18.39 -3.85 -7.68
C ILE A 308 -18.43 -2.64 -8.62
N MET A 309 -19.59 -2.32 -9.19
CA MET A 309 -19.77 -1.09 -9.98
C MET A 309 -19.56 0.18 -9.14
N CYS A 310 -20.09 0.22 -7.92
CA CYS A 310 -19.89 1.34 -6.99
C CYS A 310 -18.41 1.53 -6.63
N ILE A 311 -17.67 0.42 -6.46
CA ILE A 311 -16.21 0.43 -6.27
C ILE A 311 -15.51 1.01 -7.52
N GLY A 312 -16.00 0.69 -8.72
CA GLY A 312 -15.53 1.26 -9.98
C GLY A 312 -15.68 2.78 -10.02
N PHE A 313 -16.83 3.31 -9.56
CA PHE A 313 -17.04 4.76 -9.45
C PHE A 313 -16.12 5.42 -8.42
N ALA A 314 -15.84 4.77 -7.28
CA ALA A 314 -14.84 5.27 -6.32
C ALA A 314 -13.44 5.36 -6.96
N THR A 315 -13.06 4.35 -7.74
CA THR A 315 -11.79 4.33 -8.50
C THR A 315 -11.77 5.40 -9.59
N MET A 316 -12.91 5.68 -10.22
CA MET A 316 -13.04 6.74 -11.22
C MET A 316 -12.78 8.13 -10.62
N ILE A 317 -13.20 8.38 -9.36
CA ILE A 317 -12.85 9.61 -8.65
C ILE A 317 -11.33 9.72 -8.46
N ALA A 318 -10.66 8.63 -8.05
CA ALA A 318 -9.20 8.61 -7.96
C ALA A 318 -8.53 8.91 -9.30
N PHE A 319 -9.04 8.34 -10.40
CA PHE A 319 -8.54 8.60 -11.74
C PHE A 319 -8.70 10.07 -12.17
N ILE A 320 -9.87 10.68 -11.93
CA ILE A 320 -10.08 12.10 -12.24
C ILE A 320 -9.09 12.97 -11.46
N GLN A 321 -8.88 12.67 -10.18
CA GLN A 321 -7.92 13.39 -9.34
C GLN A 321 -6.48 13.20 -9.80
N SER A 322 -6.10 12.03 -10.33
CA SER A 322 -4.74 11.81 -10.85
C SER A 322 -4.45 12.59 -12.13
N ILE A 323 -5.45 12.82 -12.99
CA ILE A 323 -5.29 13.70 -14.16
C ILE A 323 -5.01 15.13 -13.73
N MET A 324 -5.64 15.59 -12.63
CA MET A 324 -5.40 16.94 -12.11
C MET A 324 -3.98 17.12 -11.55
N ILE A 325 -3.34 16.05 -11.06
CA ILE A 325 -1.93 16.06 -10.64
C ILE A 325 -1.01 16.29 -11.84
N TRP A 326 -1.32 15.68 -12.98
CA TRP A 326 -0.53 15.82 -14.21
C TRP A 326 -0.53 17.25 -14.77
N GLY A 327 -1.57 18.04 -14.51
CA GLY A 327 -1.71 19.41 -15.00
C GLY A 327 -0.90 20.47 -14.24
N VAL A 328 -0.24 20.12 -13.14
CA VAL A 328 0.54 21.07 -12.33
C VAL A 328 1.99 21.11 -12.85
N PRO A 329 2.48 22.22 -13.43
CA PRO A 329 3.87 22.31 -13.85
C PRO A 329 4.81 22.17 -12.64
N PRO A 330 5.99 21.56 -12.80
CA PRO A 330 6.94 21.40 -11.71
C PRO A 330 7.27 22.77 -11.13
N SER A 331 7.08 22.93 -9.83
CA SER A 331 7.55 24.09 -9.08
C SER A 331 9.06 24.18 -9.30
N HIS A 332 9.50 25.14 -10.10
CA HIS A 332 10.89 25.55 -10.14
C HIS A 332 11.28 25.92 -8.71
N LYS A 333 12.17 25.12 -8.11
CA LYS A 333 12.95 25.58 -6.95
C LYS A 333 13.63 26.86 -7.41
N THR A 334 13.26 27.99 -6.81
CA THR A 334 13.94 29.25 -6.98
C THR A 334 15.41 29.01 -6.60
N ASP A 335 16.30 29.02 -7.59
CA ASP A 335 17.74 29.10 -7.36
C ASP A 335 17.99 30.42 -6.62
N ASN A 336 18.08 30.35 -5.29
CA ASN A 336 18.74 31.39 -4.52
C ASN A 336 20.25 31.26 -4.79
N LYS A 337 20.66 31.66 -6.01
CA LYS A 337 22.04 32.04 -6.27
C LYS A 337 22.29 33.31 -5.47
N GLN A 338 23.13 33.14 -4.45
CA GLN A 338 23.90 34.16 -3.80
C GLN A 338 24.27 35.31 -4.75
N THR A 339 23.66 36.48 -4.57
CA THR A 339 24.34 37.75 -4.82
C THR A 339 25.14 38.06 -3.56
N THR A 340 26.36 37.53 -3.53
CA THR A 340 27.42 38.03 -2.67
C THR A 340 28.42 38.73 -3.57
N GLU A 341 28.06 39.91 -4.08
CA GLU A 341 28.99 40.85 -4.69
C GLU A 341 28.51 42.28 -4.39
N ALA A 342 29.17 42.91 -3.42
CA ALA A 342 29.63 44.30 -3.35
C ALA A 342 29.75 44.74 -1.89
#